data_AF-A0AA45MLH6-F1
#
_entry.id   AF-A0AA45MLH6-F1
#
_cell.length_a   1.000
_cell.length_b   1.000
_cell.length_c   1.000
_cell.angle_alpha   90.00
_cell.angle_beta   90.00
_cell.angle_gamma   90.00
#
_symmetry.space_group_name_H-M   'P 1'
#
loop_
_entity.id
_entity.type
_entity.pdbx_description
1 polymer ?
#
loop_
_entity_poly.entity_id
_entity_poly.type
_entity_poly.pdbx_seq_one_letter_code
_entity_poly.pdbx_strand_id
1 'polypeptide(L)'
;MMRKVLSVICQVIAGFFFYMVSMLAFMSGFPAMGKAAMLAGFSVPAFIALAIALALTGLRNWKKDTGVMLLSMSAFNGFVILTMACMLASEEFRKLVPADSFAMFGAYFVGALVLAAFAALGWILFKSGGGMAEQGPAGA
;
A
#
# COMPACT_ATOMS: atom_id res chain seq x y z
N MET A 1 -11.54 10.38 22.33
CA MET A 1 -10.35 10.74 21.54
C MET A 1 -9.32 9.61 21.45
N MET A 2 -8.98 8.95 22.56
CA MET A 2 -7.97 7.87 22.60
C MET A 2 -8.21 6.71 21.61
N ARG A 3 -9.47 6.27 21.44
CA ARG A 3 -9.84 5.23 20.44
C ARG A 3 -9.60 5.66 18.98
N LYS A 4 -9.77 6.94 18.66
CA LYS A 4 -9.50 7.47 17.30
C LYS A 4 -8.00 7.47 17.01
N VAL A 5 -7.19 7.93 17.96
CA VAL A 5 -5.72 7.94 17.84
C VAL A 5 -5.19 6.51 17.67
N LEU A 6 -5.69 5.56 18.47
CA LEU A 6 -5.28 4.15 18.38
C LEU A 6 -5.66 3.53 17.03
N SER A 7 -6.83 3.87 16.50
CA SER A 7 -7.25 3.44 15.16
C SER A 7 -6.34 4.00 14.07
N VAL A 8 -5.96 5.29 14.12
CA VAL A 8 -5.02 5.89 13.17
C VAL A 8 -3.65 5.20 13.25
N ILE A 9 -3.14 4.92 14.46
CA ILE A 9 -1.87 4.21 14.63
C ILE A 9 -1.93 2.80 14.01
N CYS A 10 -2.99 2.03 14.28
CA CYS A 10 -3.19 0.72 13.66
C CYS A 10 -3.28 0.80 12.13
N GLN A 11 -3.89 1.86 11.61
CA GLN A 11 -4.02 2.11 10.17
C GLN A 11 -2.68 2.45 9.53
N VAL A 12 -1.82 3.23 10.20
CA VAL A 12 -0.44 3.48 9.78
C VAL A 12 0.38 2.19 9.79
N ILE A 13 0.25 1.37 10.84
CA ILE A 13 0.92 0.07 10.95
C ILE A 13 0.49 -0.86 9.80
N ALA A 14 -0.81 -0.95 9.53
CA ALA A 14 -1.31 -1.73 8.39
C ALA A 14 -0.74 -1.20 7.06
N GLY A 15 -0.58 0.12 6.92
CA GLY A 15 -0.06 0.75 5.71
C GLY A 15 1.41 0.42 5.50
N PHE A 16 2.17 0.36 6.59
CA PHE A 16 3.55 -0.10 6.60
C PHE A 16 3.67 -1.57 6.16
N PHE A 17 2.79 -2.45 6.63
CA PHE A 17 2.78 -3.84 6.16
C PHE A 17 2.42 -3.96 4.68
N PHE A 18 1.42 -3.22 4.19
CA PHE A 18 1.11 -3.18 2.76
C PHE A 18 2.28 -2.64 1.93
N TYR A 19 2.99 -1.62 2.43
CA TYR A 19 4.21 -1.12 1.83
C TYR A 19 5.28 -2.21 1.71
N MET A 20 5.53 -2.99 2.78
CA MET A 20 6.47 -4.10 2.74
C MET A 20 6.05 -5.18 1.73
N VAL A 21 4.77 -5.54 1.68
CA VAL A 21 4.22 -6.47 0.69
C VAL A 21 4.43 -5.96 -0.74
N SER A 22 4.19 -4.67 -0.98
CA SER A 22 4.38 -4.07 -2.29
C SER A 22 5.86 -3.99 -2.69
N MET A 23 6.76 -3.70 -1.76
CA MET A 23 8.21 -3.75 -1.98
C MET A 23 8.71 -5.16 -2.29
N LEU A 24 8.23 -6.16 -1.54
CA LEU A 24 8.49 -7.58 -1.81
C LEU A 24 8.03 -8.01 -3.20
N ALA A 25 6.95 -7.43 -3.72
CA ALA A 25 6.45 -7.72 -5.06
C ALA A 25 7.41 -7.24 -6.18
N PHE A 26 8.24 -6.21 -5.92
CA PHE A 26 9.28 -5.80 -6.86
C PHE A 26 10.50 -6.72 -6.84
N MET A 27 10.65 -7.58 -5.81
CA MET A 27 11.80 -8.46 -5.71
C MET A 27 11.68 -9.66 -6.67
N SER A 28 12.65 -9.83 -7.57
CA SER A 28 12.72 -10.93 -8.54
C SER A 28 13.45 -12.18 -8.00
N GLY A 29 14.29 -12.06 -6.97
CA GLY A 29 15.27 -13.09 -6.55
C GLY A 29 14.77 -14.34 -5.81
N PHE A 30 13.48 -14.42 -5.44
CA PHE A 30 12.95 -15.56 -4.68
C PHE A 30 12.18 -16.58 -5.55
N PRO A 31 12.23 -17.88 -5.25
CA PRO A 31 11.36 -18.87 -5.89
C PRO A 31 9.89 -18.53 -5.66
N ALA A 32 9.03 -18.76 -6.67
CA ALA A 32 7.63 -18.31 -6.67
C ALA A 32 6.86 -18.73 -5.41
N MET A 33 7.11 -19.93 -4.90
CA MET A 33 6.50 -20.45 -3.68
C MET A 33 6.99 -19.73 -2.42
N GLY A 34 8.27 -19.37 -2.35
CA GLY A 34 8.84 -18.58 -1.26
C GLY A 34 8.31 -17.15 -1.24
N LYS A 35 8.12 -16.53 -2.43
CA LYS A 35 7.47 -15.22 -2.56
C LYS A 35 6.03 -15.26 -2.08
N ALA A 36 5.25 -16.25 -2.52
CA ALA A 36 3.87 -16.40 -2.09
C ALA A 36 3.77 -16.59 -0.58
N ALA A 37 4.66 -17.40 0.03
CA ALA A 37 4.72 -17.60 1.47
C ALA A 37 5.08 -16.31 2.24
N MET A 38 6.04 -15.52 1.75
CA MET A 38 6.39 -14.23 2.36
C MET A 38 5.27 -13.20 2.21
N LEU A 39 4.68 -13.07 1.01
CA LEU A 39 3.55 -12.19 0.76
C LEU A 39 2.36 -12.58 1.65
N ALA A 40 2.05 -13.87 1.76
CA ALA A 40 1.01 -14.37 2.65
C ALA A 40 1.34 -14.05 4.12
N GLY A 41 2.57 -14.34 4.56
CA GLY A 41 3.05 -14.10 5.92
C GLY A 41 2.98 -12.63 6.34
N PHE A 42 3.27 -11.69 5.45
CA PHE A 42 3.13 -10.25 5.71
C PHE A 42 1.71 -9.72 5.50
N SER A 43 0.90 -10.37 4.65
CA SER A 43 -0.50 -9.97 4.45
C SER A 43 -1.37 -10.27 5.67
N VAL A 44 -1.15 -11.40 6.36
CA VAL A 44 -1.94 -11.80 7.54
C VAL A 44 -1.92 -10.73 8.65
N PRO A 45 -0.76 -10.26 9.14
CA PRO A 45 -0.72 -9.18 10.13
C PRO A 45 -1.25 -7.85 9.57
N ALA A 46 -1.11 -7.59 8.26
CA ALA A 46 -1.71 -6.41 7.62
C ALA A 46 -3.23 -6.43 7.73
N PHE A 47 -3.86 -7.56 7.42
CA PHE A 47 -5.31 -7.74 7.53
C PHE A 47 -5.79 -7.70 8.97
N ILE A 48 -5.04 -8.29 9.91
CA ILE A 48 -5.38 -8.24 11.34
C ILE A 48 -5.31 -6.80 11.85
N ALA A 49 -4.24 -6.06 11.53
CA ALA A 49 -4.08 -4.66 11.92
C ALA A 49 -5.18 -3.78 11.30
N LEU A 50 -5.54 -4.04 10.03
CA LEU A 50 -6.63 -3.34 9.34
C LEU A 50 -7.98 -3.66 9.98
N ALA A 51 -8.25 -4.92 10.31
CA ALA A 51 -9.49 -5.34 10.97
C ALA A 51 -9.63 -4.72 12.37
N ILE A 52 -8.54 -4.66 13.13
CA ILE A 52 -8.50 -3.98 14.44
C ILE A 52 -8.72 -2.47 14.27
N ALA A 53 -8.06 -1.84 13.28
CA ALA A 53 -8.26 -0.42 12.99
C ALA A 53 -9.73 -0.13 12.70
N LEU A 54 -10.37 -0.92 11.82
CA LEU A 54 -11.79 -0.83 11.47
C LEU A 54 -12.72 -1.04 12.67
N ALA A 55 -12.44 -2.05 13.49
CA ALA A 55 -13.23 -2.36 14.68
C ALA A 55 -13.23 -1.19 15.69
N LEU A 56 -12.13 -0.41 15.73
CA LEU A 56 -11.98 0.73 16.62
C LEU A 56 -12.57 2.05 16.07
N THR A 57 -12.57 2.27 14.75
CA THR A 57 -13.16 3.48 14.13
C THR A 57 -14.67 3.36 13.88
N GLY A 58 -15.21 2.14 13.85
CA GLY A 58 -16.61 1.85 13.56
C GLY A 58 -16.90 1.81 12.06
N LEU A 59 -17.78 0.89 11.64
CA LEU A 59 -18.11 0.59 10.23
C LEU A 59 -18.82 1.73 9.46
N ARG A 60 -18.90 2.95 10.00
CA ARG A 60 -19.57 4.06 9.29
C ARG A 60 -18.67 4.73 8.25
N ASN A 61 -17.37 4.84 8.51
CA ASN A 61 -16.41 5.53 7.61
C ASN A 61 -15.29 4.63 7.08
N TRP A 62 -15.32 3.32 7.36
CA TRP A 62 -14.23 2.39 7.06
C TRP A 62 -13.77 2.39 5.59
N LYS A 63 -14.71 2.54 4.64
CA LYS A 63 -14.38 2.57 3.21
C LYS A 63 -13.52 3.78 2.86
N LYS A 64 -13.86 4.95 3.41
CA LYS A 64 -13.15 6.20 3.15
C LYS A 64 -11.78 6.17 3.81
N ASP A 65 -11.70 5.74 5.06
CA ASP A 65 -10.44 5.68 5.81
C ASP A 65 -9.46 4.68 5.17
N THR A 66 -9.90 3.45 4.88
CA THR A 66 -9.07 2.45 4.18
C THR A 66 -8.68 2.91 2.78
N GLY A 67 -9.58 3.60 2.06
CA GLY A 67 -9.30 4.17 0.75
C GLY A 67 -8.18 5.21 0.78
N VAL A 68 -8.24 6.17 1.70
CA VAL A 68 -7.19 7.20 1.89
C VAL A 68 -5.86 6.57 2.27
N MET A 69 -5.87 5.58 3.14
CA MET A 69 -4.68 4.84 3.56
C MET A 69 -4.02 4.12 2.38
N LEU A 70 -4.78 3.36 1.58
CA LEU A 70 -4.27 2.67 0.39
C LEU A 70 -3.73 3.65 -0.66
N LEU A 71 -4.44 4.76 -0.89
CA LEU A 71 -3.99 5.83 -1.79
C LEU A 71 -2.68 6.48 -1.31
N SER A 72 -2.59 6.79 -0.02
CA SER A 72 -1.39 7.40 0.58
C SER A 72 -0.18 6.48 0.50
N MET A 73 -0.37 5.19 0.80
CA MET A 73 0.67 4.17 0.69
C MET A 73 1.11 3.95 -0.76
N SER A 74 0.16 3.91 -1.71
CA SER A 74 0.48 3.75 -3.13
C SER A 74 1.22 4.98 -3.68
N ALA A 75 0.80 6.19 -3.31
CA ALA A 75 1.48 7.44 -3.68
C ALA A 75 2.89 7.51 -3.10
N PHE A 76 3.08 7.15 -1.84
CA PHE A 76 4.40 7.08 -1.21
C PHE A 76 5.29 6.06 -1.91
N ASN A 77 4.76 4.88 -2.24
CA ASN A 77 5.53 3.86 -2.93
C ASN A 77 5.88 4.28 -4.37
N GLY A 78 4.98 4.97 -5.06
CA GLY A 78 5.25 5.61 -6.35
C GLY A 78 6.37 6.66 -6.25
N PHE A 79 6.37 7.47 -5.19
CA PHE A 79 7.45 8.43 -4.93
C PHE A 79 8.79 7.76 -4.68
N VAL A 80 8.82 6.64 -3.94
CA VAL A 80 10.04 5.85 -3.73
C VAL A 80 10.56 5.28 -5.05
N ILE A 81 9.69 4.70 -5.88
CA ILE A 81 10.07 4.18 -7.20
C ILE A 81 10.62 5.29 -8.10
N LEU A 82 9.96 6.45 -8.12
CA LEU A 82 10.42 7.61 -8.87
C LEU A 82 11.80 8.08 -8.37
N THR A 83 11.98 8.17 -7.05
CA THR A 83 13.27 8.53 -6.44
C THR A 83 14.36 7.53 -6.84
N MET A 84 14.04 6.24 -6.84
CA MET A 84 14.98 5.20 -7.26
C MET A 84 15.34 5.30 -8.75
N ALA A 85 14.36 5.63 -9.60
CA ALA A 85 14.60 5.88 -11.02
C ALA A 85 15.49 7.13 -11.23
N CYS A 86 15.28 8.20 -10.45
CA CYS A 86 16.13 9.38 -10.47
C CYS A 86 17.56 9.07 -10.00
N MET A 87 17.73 8.26 -8.94
CA MET A 87 19.04 7.82 -8.49
C MET A 87 19.75 6.96 -9.55
N LEU A 88 19.05 6.05 -10.21
CA LEU A 88 19.59 5.22 -11.30
C LEU A 88 20.00 6.02 -12.54
N ALA A 89 19.33 7.14 -12.81
CA ALA A 89 19.69 8.05 -13.89
C ALA A 89 20.97 8.82 -13.57
N SER A 90 21.32 9.00 -12.29
CA SER A 90 22.53 9.72 -11.90
C SER A 90 23.78 8.83 -12.05
N GLU A 91 24.76 9.32 -12.82
CA GLU A 91 26.00 8.59 -13.10
C GLU A 91 26.84 8.36 -11.84
N GLU A 92 26.82 9.31 -10.89
CA GLU A 92 27.49 9.23 -9.60
C GLU A 92 27.01 8.00 -8.79
N PHE A 93 25.70 7.77 -8.75
CA PHE A 93 25.11 6.66 -8.00
C PHE A 93 25.34 5.31 -8.69
N ARG A 94 25.32 5.30 -10.03
CA ARG A 94 25.67 4.12 -10.85
C ARG A 94 27.12 3.66 -10.67
N LYS A 95 28.04 4.58 -10.36
CA LYS A 95 29.46 4.25 -10.10
C LYS A 95 29.66 3.66 -8.70
N LEU A 96 28.85 4.09 -7.73
CA LEU A 96 28.94 3.67 -6.33
C LEU A 96 28.17 2.38 -6.04
N VAL A 97 27.10 2.09 -6.77
CA VAL A 97 26.22 0.94 -6.52
C VAL A 97 26.47 -0.16 -7.58
N PRO A 98 26.82 -1.38 -7.18
CA PRO A 98 26.97 -2.51 -8.11
C PRO A 98 25.67 -2.73 -8.89
N ALA A 99 25.79 -2.98 -10.21
CA ALA A 99 24.63 -3.27 -11.06
C ALA A 99 23.78 -4.45 -10.52
N ASP A 100 24.42 -5.40 -9.82
CA ASP A 100 23.78 -6.55 -9.18
C ASP A 100 22.82 -6.17 -8.04
N SER A 101 23.00 -5.02 -7.39
CA SER A 101 22.08 -4.58 -6.33
C SER A 101 20.66 -4.32 -6.87
N PHE A 102 20.54 -3.95 -8.14
CA PHE A 102 19.25 -3.73 -8.81
C PHE A 102 18.71 -5.00 -9.48
N ALA A 103 19.52 -6.05 -9.66
CA ALA A 103 19.07 -7.33 -10.20
C ALA A 103 18.03 -8.01 -9.28
N MET A 104 18.07 -7.72 -7.98
CA MET A 104 17.07 -8.14 -7.01
C MET A 104 15.70 -7.48 -7.24
N PHE A 105 15.62 -6.31 -7.89
CA PHE A 105 14.39 -5.58 -8.19
C PHE A 105 13.87 -5.83 -9.62
N GLY A 106 14.14 -6.99 -10.20
CA GLY A 106 13.81 -7.27 -11.60
C GLY A 106 12.31 -7.44 -11.90
N ALA A 107 11.43 -7.50 -10.89
CA ALA A 107 10.00 -7.75 -11.07
C ALA A 107 9.17 -6.44 -11.17
N TYR A 108 9.68 -5.44 -11.91
CA TYR A 108 9.04 -4.13 -12.06
C TYR A 108 7.59 -4.19 -12.53
N PHE A 109 7.29 -5.11 -13.46
CA PHE A 109 5.93 -5.29 -13.96
C PHE A 109 4.97 -5.80 -12.88
N VAL A 110 5.41 -6.80 -12.09
CA VAL A 110 4.59 -7.37 -11.00
C VAL A 110 4.39 -6.34 -9.90
N GLY A 111 5.45 -5.63 -9.51
CA GLY A 111 5.35 -4.56 -8.52
C GLY A 111 4.47 -3.41 -8.99
N ALA A 112 4.58 -2.97 -10.25
CA ALA A 112 3.72 -1.94 -10.83
C ALA A 112 2.25 -2.37 -10.87
N LEU A 113 1.98 -3.64 -11.20
CA LEU A 113 0.63 -4.20 -11.21
C LEU A 113 0.02 -4.26 -9.81
N VAL A 114 0.80 -4.67 -8.81
CA VAL A 114 0.37 -4.67 -7.39
C VAL A 114 0.11 -3.24 -6.89
N LEU A 115 0.97 -2.29 -7.24
CA LEU A 115 0.82 -0.88 -6.86
C LEU A 115 -0.41 -0.25 -7.52
N ALA A 116 -0.64 -0.55 -8.80
CA ALA A 116 -1.83 -0.12 -9.53
C ALA A 116 -3.10 -0.77 -8.96
N ALA A 117 -3.05 -2.05 -8.57
CA ALA A 117 -4.17 -2.71 -7.92
C ALA A 117 -4.50 -2.07 -6.57
N PHE A 118 -3.50 -1.74 -5.74
CA PHE A 118 -3.71 -1.01 -4.49
C PHE A 118 -4.22 0.42 -4.71
N ALA A 119 -3.73 1.13 -5.72
CA ALA A 119 -4.24 2.45 -6.09
C ALA A 119 -5.71 2.38 -6.52
N ALA A 120 -6.05 1.43 -7.39
CA ALA A 120 -7.41 1.22 -7.88
C ALA A 120 -8.36 0.81 -6.76
N LEU A 121 -7.95 -0.14 -5.89
CA LEU A 121 -8.72 -0.53 -4.72
C LEU A 121 -8.92 0.64 -3.75
N GLY A 122 -7.86 1.41 -3.47
CA GLY A 122 -7.93 2.60 -2.64
C GLY A 122 -8.89 3.65 -3.20
N TRP A 123 -8.84 3.88 -4.52
CA TRP A 123 -9.74 4.80 -5.21
C TRP A 123 -11.21 4.33 -5.19
N ILE A 124 -11.46 3.04 -5.47
CA ILE A 124 -12.80 2.45 -5.43
C ILE A 124 -13.39 2.55 -4.03
N LEU A 125 -12.60 2.22 -2.99
CA LEU A 125 -13.01 2.32 -1.60
C LEU A 125 -13.28 3.77 -1.18
N PHE A 126 -12.41 4.70 -1.59
CA PHE A 126 -12.58 6.13 -1.31
C PHE A 126 -13.89 6.66 -1.93
N LYS A 127 -14.12 6.37 -3.22
CA LYS A 127 -15.35 6.78 -3.93
C LYS A 127 -16.60 6.14 -3.33
N SER A 128 -16.53 4.86 -2.97
CA SER A 128 -17.65 4.11 -2.37
C SER A 128 -17.93 4.53 -0.92
N GLY A 129 -16.96 5.10 -0.21
CA GLY A 129 -17.12 5.68 1.12
C GLY A 129 -17.66 7.11 1.10
N GLY A 130 -17.52 7.84 -0.02
CA GLY A 130 -18.08 9.18 -0.21
C GLY A 130 -19.52 9.18 -0.73
N GLY A 131 -19.88 8.26 -1.63
CA GLY A 131 -21.17 8.28 -2.32
C GLY A 131 -22.42 8.03 -1.47
N MET A 132 -22.29 7.50 -0.26
CA MET A 132 -23.44 7.25 0.64
C MET A 132 -23.71 8.41 1.62
N ALA A 133 -22.81 9.39 1.71
CA ALA A 133 -23.01 10.59 2.54
C ALA A 133 -23.68 11.75 1.76
N GLU A 134 -23.83 11.62 0.44
CA GLU A 134 -24.40 12.64 -0.45
C GLU A 134 -25.70 12.21 -1.15
N GLN A 135 -26.34 11.13 -0.70
CA GLN A 135 -27.65 10.70 -1.22
C GLN A 135 -28.66 10.47 -0.10
N GLY A 136 -29.34 11.54 0.28
CA GLY A 136 -30.63 11.53 0.99
C GLY A 136 -30.99 12.91 1.57
N PRO A 137 -32.20 13.45 1.36
CA PRO A 137 -33.13 13.31 0.23
C PRO A 137 -33.38 14.68 -0.45
N ALA A 138 -33.21 14.78 -1.77
CA ALA A 138 -33.79 15.89 -2.54
C ALA A 138 -35.02 15.34 -3.28
N GLY A 139 -36.18 15.47 -2.63
CA GLY A 139 -37.46 14.99 -3.15
C GLY A 139 -38.53 15.03 -2.07
N ALA A 140 -38.76 16.23 -1.53
CA ALA A 140 -40.02 16.60 -0.91
C ALA A 140 -40.99 17.07 -2.01
#